data_AF-A0A7Y8WJ81-F1
#
_entry.id   AF-A0A7Y8WJ81-F1
#
_cell.length_a   1.000
_cell.length_b   1.000
_cell.length_c   1.000
_cell.angle_alpha   90.00
_cell.angle_beta   90.00
_cell.angle_gamma   90.00
#
_symmetry.space_group_name_H-M   'P 1'
#
loop_
_entity.id
_entity.type
_entity.pdbx_description
1 polymer ?
#
loop_
_entity_poly.entity_id
_entity_poly.type
_entity_poly.pdbx_seq_one_letter_code
_entity_poly.pdbx_strand_id
1 'polypeptide(L)'
;MKNDLNEVISIVNEHVTQLGQWVASQQTKCKSLDDVDAVFKRAESNSKLGLAKLDALNLPAETKKHVDFVRLIFKNQIAAFNYGTKRNYRKAITVAKQTAKLAKSFERRIKKNV
;
A
#
# COMPACT_ATOMS: atom_id res chain seq x y z
N MET A 1 15.79 -6.48 -15.95
CA MET A 1 15.62 -7.49 -14.87
C MET A 1 16.06 -7.01 -13.48
N LYS A 2 17.35 -6.76 -13.20
CA LYS A 2 17.77 -6.25 -11.87
C LYS A 2 17.23 -4.85 -11.56
N ASN A 3 17.12 -3.98 -12.57
CA ASN A 3 16.58 -2.62 -12.41
C ASN A 3 15.07 -2.63 -12.12
N ASP A 4 14.30 -3.44 -12.84
CA ASP A 4 12.82 -3.43 -12.72
C ASP A 4 12.33 -3.95 -11.36
N LEU A 5 12.99 -4.97 -10.79
CA LEU A 5 12.65 -5.48 -9.45
C LEU A 5 13.03 -4.49 -8.35
N ASN A 6 14.18 -3.81 -8.48
CA ASN A 6 14.59 -2.77 -7.53
C ASN A 6 13.62 -1.58 -7.55
N GLU A 7 13.09 -1.24 -8.72
CA GLU A 7 12.10 -0.18 -8.87
C GLU A 7 10.75 -0.56 -8.24
N VAL A 8 10.30 -1.81 -8.42
CA VAL A 8 9.13 -2.35 -7.69
C VAL A 8 9.33 -2.28 -6.17
N ILE A 9 10.50 -2.69 -5.67
CA ILE A 9 10.82 -2.63 -4.23
C ILE A 9 10.81 -1.19 -3.73
N SER A 10 11.36 -0.25 -4.49
CA SER A 10 11.35 1.18 -4.18
C SER A 10 9.93 1.72 -4.04
N ILE A 11 9.07 1.44 -5.02
CA ILE A 11 7.65 1.83 -5.02
C ILE A 11 6.92 1.27 -3.80
N VAL A 12 7.17 0.00 -3.44
CA VAL A 12 6.57 -0.63 -2.25
C VAL A 12 7.04 0.07 -0.97
N ASN A 13 8.34 0.34 -0.84
CA ASN A 13 8.87 1.00 0.35
C ASN A 13 8.30 2.42 0.52
N GLU A 14 8.27 3.22 -0.55
CA GLU A 14 7.78 4.60 -0.55
C GLU A 14 6.26 4.66 -0.27
N HIS A 15 5.47 3.86 -0.99
CA HIS A 15 4.01 4.04 -1.03
C HIS A 15 3.21 3.05 -0.18
N VAL A 16 3.85 2.02 0.38
CA VAL A 16 3.20 1.05 1.28
C VAL A 16 3.76 1.18 2.69
N THR A 17 5.07 0.99 2.85
CA THR A 17 5.71 0.88 4.17
C THR A 17 5.81 2.24 4.88
N GLN A 18 6.44 3.22 4.23
CA GLN A 18 6.58 4.58 4.79
C GLN A 18 5.22 5.25 4.96
N LEU A 19 4.30 5.04 4.01
CA LEU A 19 2.94 5.54 4.12
C LEU A 19 2.21 5.00 5.37
N GLY A 20 2.34 3.70 5.66
CA GLY A 20 1.74 3.10 6.86
C GLY A 20 2.26 3.72 8.16
N GLN A 21 3.57 3.96 8.25
CA GLN A 21 4.19 4.64 9.39
C GLN A 21 3.72 6.09 9.52
N TRP A 22 3.64 6.80 8.40
CA TRP A 22 3.14 8.17 8.36
C TRP A 22 1.69 8.26 8.83
N VAL A 23 0.80 7.39 8.34
CA VAL A 23 -0.62 7.36 8.76
C VAL A 23 -0.73 7.14 10.27
N ALA A 24 0.02 6.17 10.82
CA ALA A 24 0.03 5.92 12.27
C ALA A 24 0.50 7.15 13.06
N SER A 25 1.51 7.87 12.57
CA SER A 25 2.01 9.11 13.19
C SER A 25 1.04 10.28 13.09
N GLN A 26 0.27 10.40 12.00
CA GLN A 26 -0.70 11.48 11.85
C GLN A 26 -1.95 11.22 12.69
N GLN A 27 -2.39 9.97 12.81
CA GLN A 27 -3.55 9.62 13.63
C GLN A 27 -3.38 10.05 15.10
N THR A 28 -2.17 9.97 15.65
CA THR A 28 -1.90 10.42 17.04
C THR A 28 -1.92 11.95 17.19
N LYS A 29 -1.84 12.70 16.08
CA LYS A 29 -1.82 14.18 16.07
C LYS A 29 -3.18 14.79 15.73
N CYS A 30 -4.12 13.99 15.21
CA CYS A 30 -5.45 14.44 14.85
C CYS A 30 -6.22 14.89 16.10
N LYS A 31 -6.88 16.05 16.03
CA LYS A 31 -7.70 16.58 17.13
C LYS A 31 -9.19 16.45 16.85
N SER A 32 -9.55 16.18 15.60
CA SER A 32 -10.92 16.01 15.12
C SER A 32 -11.05 14.82 14.17
N LEU A 33 -12.29 14.39 13.92
CA LEU A 33 -12.56 13.38 12.89
C LEU A 33 -12.28 13.90 11.47
N ASP A 34 -12.40 15.20 11.25
CA ASP A 34 -12.12 15.81 9.94
C ASP A 34 -10.61 15.78 9.63
N ASP A 35 -9.76 15.92 10.65
CA ASP A 35 -8.30 15.70 10.52
C ASP A 35 -8.00 14.26 10.10
N VAL A 36 -8.70 13.29 10.72
CA VAL A 36 -8.55 11.86 10.40
C VAL A 36 -8.99 11.58 8.97
N ASP A 37 -10.11 12.16 8.53
CA ASP A 37 -10.61 12.03 7.17
C ASP A 37 -9.62 12.62 6.14
N ALA A 38 -8.98 13.75 6.47
CA ALA A 38 -7.93 14.35 5.64
C ALA A 38 -6.69 13.46 5.52
N VAL A 39 -6.26 12.83 6.63
CA VAL A 39 -5.15 11.85 6.65
C VAL A 39 -5.47 10.67 5.74
N PHE A 40 -6.68 10.10 5.83
CA PHE A 40 -7.08 8.98 4.99
C PHE A 40 -7.19 9.35 3.51
N LYS A 41 -7.73 10.53 3.16
CA LYS A 41 -7.76 11.00 1.77
C LYS A 41 -6.35 11.14 1.18
N ARG A 42 -5.41 11.70 1.95
CA ARG A 42 -4.02 11.84 1.51
C ARG A 42 -3.34 10.48 1.34
N ALA A 43 -3.61 9.54 2.24
CA ALA A 43 -3.08 8.19 2.14
C ALA A 43 -3.66 7.42 0.93
N GLU A 44 -4.96 7.56 0.67
CA GLU A 44 -5.60 6.98 -0.53
C GLU A 44 -4.94 7.49 -1.81
N SER A 45 -4.75 8.81 -1.93
CA SER A 45 -4.09 9.42 -3.10
C SER A 45 -2.64 8.94 -3.26
N ASN A 46 -1.89 8.79 -2.18
CA ASN A 46 -0.52 8.28 -2.22
C ASN A 46 -0.48 6.81 -2.70
N SER A 47 -1.37 5.95 -2.21
CA SER A 47 -1.48 4.57 -2.70
C SER A 47 -1.90 4.49 -4.16
N LYS A 48 -2.78 5.38 -4.65
CA LYS A 48 -3.12 5.47 -6.08
C LYS A 48 -1.93 5.85 -6.94
N LEU A 49 -1.11 6.79 -6.47
CA LEU A 49 0.13 7.18 -7.15
C LEU A 49 1.11 6.00 -7.24
N GLY A 50 1.32 5.28 -6.14
CA GLY A 50 2.18 4.09 -6.13
C GLY A 50 1.69 2.99 -7.08
N LEU A 51 0.38 2.76 -7.14
CA LEU A 51 -0.21 1.82 -8.11
C LEU A 51 0.00 2.27 -9.56
N ALA A 52 -0.21 3.55 -9.85
CA ALA A 52 0.00 4.09 -11.19
C ALA A 52 1.48 3.99 -11.63
N LYS A 53 2.42 4.30 -10.73
CA LYS A 53 3.86 4.09 -10.98
C LYS A 53 4.16 2.62 -11.26
N LEU A 54 3.59 1.70 -10.48
CA LEU A 54 3.77 0.26 -10.65
C LEU A 54 3.21 -0.25 -11.99
N ASP A 55 2.06 0.27 -12.41
CA ASP A 55 1.42 -0.10 -13.67
C ASP A 55 2.13 0.47 -14.90
N ALA A 56 2.87 1.56 -14.74
CA ALA A 56 3.71 2.14 -15.79
C ALA A 56 5.02 1.37 -16.04
N LEU A 57 5.43 0.48 -15.13
CA LEU A 57 6.65 -0.31 -15.31
C LEU A 57 6.48 -1.36 -16.41
N ASN A 58 7.40 -1.36 -17.38
CA ASN A 58 7.46 -2.39 -18.41
C ASN A 58 8.18 -3.64 -17.89
N LEU A 59 7.41 -4.50 -17.20
CA LEU A 59 7.95 -5.64 -16.47
C LEU A 59 8.01 -6.90 -17.35
N PRO A 60 9.11 -7.67 -17.30
CA PRO A 60 9.18 -8.97 -17.97
C PRO A 60 8.16 -9.96 -17.37
N ALA A 61 7.72 -10.93 -18.19
CA ALA A 61 6.64 -11.85 -17.85
C ALA A 61 6.88 -12.62 -16.53
N GLU A 62 8.13 -12.97 -16.24
CA GLU A 62 8.54 -13.66 -15.01
C GLU A 62 8.34 -12.79 -13.76
N THR A 63 8.54 -11.48 -13.86
CA THR A 63 8.35 -10.52 -12.75
C THR A 63 6.88 -10.14 -12.55
N LYS A 64 6.05 -10.26 -13.59
CA LYS A 64 4.64 -9.88 -13.57
C LYS A 64 3.82 -10.60 -12.48
N LYS A 65 4.08 -11.90 -12.25
CA LYS A 65 3.42 -12.69 -11.18
C LYS A 65 3.68 -12.13 -9.79
N HIS A 66 4.90 -11.64 -9.53
CA HIS A 66 5.25 -11.03 -8.25
C HIS A 66 4.61 -9.65 -8.12
N VAL A 67 4.52 -8.90 -9.22
CA VAL A 67 3.94 -7.57 -9.24
C VAL A 67 2.41 -7.58 -9.09
N ASP A 68 1.72 -8.61 -9.56
CA ASP A 68 0.28 -8.76 -9.34
C ASP A 68 -0.09 -8.86 -7.85
N PHE A 69 0.77 -9.46 -7.03
CA PHE A 69 0.61 -9.42 -5.57
C PHE A 69 0.78 -8.01 -5.00
N VAL A 70 1.72 -7.24 -5.52
CA VAL A 70 1.93 -5.84 -5.11
C VAL A 70 0.75 -4.96 -5.51
N ARG A 71 0.21 -5.13 -6.72
CA ARG A 71 -1.01 -4.45 -7.16
C ARG A 71 -2.17 -4.70 -6.21
N LEU A 72 -2.32 -5.95 -5.74
CA LEU A 72 -3.37 -6.30 -4.79
C LEU A 72 -3.19 -5.59 -3.44
N ILE A 73 -1.95 -5.44 -2.96
CA ILE A 73 -1.63 -4.67 -1.75
C ILE A 73 -2.09 -3.22 -1.90
N PHE A 74 -1.73 -2.56 -3.00
CA PHE A 74 -2.16 -1.19 -3.29
C PHE A 74 -3.68 -1.05 -3.35
N LYS A 75 -4.35 -1.94 -4.08
CA LYS A 75 -5.83 -1.94 -4.19
C LYS A 75 -6.49 -2.07 -2.82
N ASN A 76 -5.96 -2.94 -1.96
CA ASN A 76 -6.52 -3.11 -0.62
C ASN A 76 -6.20 -1.92 0.30
N GLN A 77 -5.03 -1.26 0.17
CA GLN A 77 -4.76 -0.01 0.91
C GLN A 77 -5.71 1.10 0.51
N ILE A 78 -5.91 1.31 -0.80
CA ILE A 78 -6.87 2.28 -1.34
C ILE A 78 -8.27 2.01 -0.78
N ALA A 79 -8.71 0.74 -0.79
CA ALA A 79 -10.00 0.35 -0.22
C ALA A 79 -10.08 0.61 1.29
N ALA A 80 -9.03 0.28 2.05
CA ALA A 80 -8.98 0.53 3.50
C ALA A 80 -9.10 2.03 3.82
N PHE A 81 -8.36 2.88 3.10
CA PHE A 81 -8.43 4.33 3.29
C PHE A 81 -9.79 4.91 2.86
N ASN A 82 -10.38 4.42 1.77
CA ASN A 82 -11.73 4.81 1.35
C ASN A 82 -12.81 4.41 2.39
N TYR A 83 -12.67 3.25 3.03
CA TYR A 83 -13.53 2.93 4.18
C TYR A 83 -13.29 3.87 5.36
N GLY A 84 -12.05 4.27 5.60
CA GLY A 84 -11.67 5.25 6.62
C GLY A 84 -12.33 6.62 6.41
N THR A 85 -12.28 7.16 5.18
CA THR A 85 -12.91 8.46 4.83
C THR A 85 -14.43 8.42 4.89
N LYS A 86 -15.04 7.23 4.78
CA LYS A 86 -16.47 6.98 4.99
C LYS A 86 -16.81 6.66 6.45
N ARG A 87 -15.86 6.83 7.37
CA ARG A 87 -15.98 6.56 8.81
C ARG A 87 -16.36 5.11 9.14
N ASN A 88 -16.13 4.18 8.20
CA ASN A 88 -16.33 2.75 8.40
C ASN A 88 -15.04 2.10 8.91
N TYR A 89 -14.64 2.49 10.13
CA TYR A 89 -13.36 2.09 10.70
C TYR A 89 -13.25 0.57 10.89
N ARG A 90 -14.36 -0.13 11.17
CA ARG A 90 -14.36 -1.59 11.28
C ARG A 90 -13.96 -2.28 9.97
N LYS A 91 -14.50 -1.84 8.83
CA LYS A 91 -14.10 -2.37 7.52
C LYS A 91 -12.68 -1.91 7.16
N ALA A 92 -12.33 -0.65 7.42
CA ALA A 92 -10.99 -0.13 7.18
C ALA A 92 -9.91 -0.96 7.89
N ILE A 93 -10.09 -1.24 9.18
CA ILE A 93 -9.18 -2.06 9.99
C ILE A 93 -9.13 -3.51 9.48
N THR A 94 -10.27 -4.09 9.13
CA THR A 94 -10.34 -5.47 8.59
C THR A 94 -9.50 -5.59 7.32
N VAL A 95 -9.71 -4.67 6.36
CA VAL A 95 -8.98 -4.67 5.10
C VAL A 95 -7.50 -4.39 5.35
N ALA A 96 -7.14 -3.41 6.18
CA ALA A 96 -5.74 -3.11 6.51
C ALA A 96 -5.01 -4.33 7.12
N LYS A 97 -5.66 -5.09 8.01
CA LYS A 97 -5.10 -6.32 8.59
C LYS A 97 -4.90 -7.40 7.53
N GLN A 98 -5.84 -7.57 6.60
CA GLN A 98 -5.68 -8.51 5.49
C GLN A 98 -4.53 -8.10 4.56
N THR A 99 -4.43 -6.80 4.24
CA THR A 99 -3.32 -6.23 3.47
C THR A 99 -1.96 -6.47 4.13
N ALA A 100 -1.85 -6.26 5.44
CA ALA A 100 -0.61 -6.48 6.17
C ALA A 100 -0.19 -7.96 6.16
N LYS A 101 -1.15 -8.89 6.25
CA LYS A 101 -0.88 -10.34 6.10
C LYS A 101 -0.38 -10.68 4.69
N LEU A 102 -1.01 -10.09 3.67
CA LEU A 102 -0.59 -10.22 2.27
C LEU A 102 0.83 -9.69 2.05
N ALA A 103 1.13 -8.48 2.54
CA ALA A 103 2.46 -7.87 2.43
C ALA A 103 3.55 -8.72 3.10
N LYS A 104 3.33 -9.20 4.33
CA LYS A 104 4.27 -10.12 5.02
C LYS A 104 4.48 -11.42 4.26
N SER A 105 3.45 -11.94 3.60
CA SER A 105 3.55 -13.16 2.79
C SER A 105 4.34 -12.94 1.51
N PHE A 106 4.20 -11.75 0.91
CA PHE A 106 4.97 -11.31 -0.24
C PHE A 106 6.46 -11.14 0.10
N GLU A 107 6.79 -10.43 1.19
CA GLU A 107 8.17 -10.28 1.67
C GLU A 107 8.88 -11.62 1.86
N ARG A 108 8.19 -12.60 2.47
CA ARG A 108 8.72 -13.96 2.66
C ARG A 108 8.98 -14.70 1.35
N ARG A 109 8.17 -14.45 0.31
CA ARG A 109 8.33 -15.07 -1.02
C ARG A 109 9.49 -14.45 -1.79
N ILE A 110 9.66 -13.14 -1.74
CA ILE A 110 10.80 -12.48 -2.38
C ILE A 110 12.10 -12.94 -1.73
N LYS A 111 12.19 -12.97 -0.40
CA LYS A 111 13.40 -13.40 0.34
C LYS A 111 13.83 -14.85 0.08
N LYS A 112 12.97 -15.69 -0.49
CA LYS A 112 13.30 -17.08 -0.85
C LYS A 112 13.76 -17.26 -2.31
N ASN A 113 13.52 -16.24 -3.15
CA ASN A 113 13.78 -16.27 -4.59
C ASN A 113 14.90 -15.29 -5.00
N VAL A 114 15.55 -14.65 -4.03
CA VAL A 114 16.77 -13.83 -4.14
C VAL A 114 17.83 -14.52 -3.30
#